data_AF-A0A920SJI6-F1
#
_entry.id   AF-A0A920SJI6-F1
#
_cell.length_a   1.000
_cell.length_b   1.000
_cell.length_c   1.000
_cell.angle_alpha   90.00
_cell.angle_beta   90.00
_cell.angle_gamma   90.00
#
_symmetry.space_group_name_H-M   'P 1'
#
loop_
_entity.id
_entity.type
_entity.pdbx_description
1 polymer ?
#
loop_
_entity_poly.entity_id
_entity_poly.type
_entity_poly.pdbx_seq_one_letter_code
_entity_poly.pdbx_strand_id
1 'polypeptide(L)'
;MTIEALVAPAKLTLSLRMVGIRDDGYHLVDAEMVTLDLADELEVSPPAGAEGQLTIEDRTGGLSVPGGPEDLVTRALHLVGRTADVVVRKAIPAGAGLGGGSADAAAVLRWAGFTDLVAAAGIGADVSFCLVGGRARVSGIGEVSSPFRFGIKPSRY
;
A
#
# COMPACT_ATOMS: atom_id res chain seq x y z
N MET A 1 23.16 -5.40 -13.86
CA MET A 1 21.87 -5.75 -13.25
C MET A 1 21.65 -4.76 -12.14
N THR A 2 20.61 -3.94 -12.21
CA THR A 2 20.40 -2.82 -11.28
C THR A 2 19.40 -3.27 -10.22
N ILE A 3 19.73 -3.07 -8.95
CA ILE A 3 18.81 -3.21 -7.83
C ILE A 3 18.21 -1.83 -7.57
N GLU A 4 16.89 -1.76 -7.43
CA GLU A 4 16.16 -0.53 -7.14
C GLU A 4 15.63 -0.58 -5.70
N ALA A 5 15.93 0.46 -4.91
CA ALA A 5 15.42 0.60 -3.56
C ALA A 5 14.14 1.44 -3.57
N LEU A 6 13.09 0.94 -2.92
CA LEU A 6 11.79 1.59 -2.82
C LEU A 6 11.41 1.78 -1.34
N VAL A 7 10.60 2.81 -1.09
CA VAL A 7 10.03 3.09 0.24
C VAL A 7 8.51 2.89 0.20
N ALA A 8 8.00 2.18 1.19
CA ALA A 8 6.60 1.85 1.39
C ALA A 8 6.09 2.47 2.71
N PRO A 9 5.72 3.76 2.71
CA PRO A 9 5.29 4.43 3.93
C PRO A 9 3.92 3.92 4.40
N ALA A 10 3.80 3.74 5.71
CA ALA A 10 2.57 3.36 6.38
C ALA A 10 1.49 4.43 6.21
N LYS A 11 0.26 4.04 6.54
CA LYS A 11 -0.85 4.97 6.70
C LYS A 11 -1.48 4.85 8.06
N LEU A 12 -2.20 5.89 8.46
CA LEU A 12 -3.11 5.88 9.60
C LEU A 12 -4.49 6.33 9.14
N THR A 13 -5.52 5.54 9.48
CA THR A 13 -6.91 5.95 9.32
C THR A 13 -7.33 6.74 10.56
N LEU A 14 -7.47 8.05 10.42
CA LEU A 14 -7.83 8.97 11.51
C LEU A 14 -9.32 8.90 11.86
N SER A 15 -10.17 8.66 10.86
CA SER A 15 -11.59 8.38 11.04
C SER A 15 -12.08 7.42 9.97
N LEU A 16 -13.06 6.59 10.31
CA LEU A 16 -13.69 5.64 9.41
C LEU A 16 -15.18 5.56 9.72
N ARG A 17 -16.01 5.75 8.70
CA ARG A 17 -17.44 5.49 8.76
C ARG A 17 -17.83 4.56 7.61
N MET A 18 -18.61 3.55 7.94
CA MET A 18 -19.32 2.73 6.94
C MET A 18 -20.59 3.47 6.56
N VAL A 19 -20.72 3.84 5.29
CA VAL A 19 -21.85 4.66 4.79
C VAL A 19 -22.85 3.86 3.96
N GLY A 20 -22.55 2.60 3.67
CA GLY A 20 -23.46 1.70 2.98
C GLY A 20 -22.82 0.38 2.58
N ILE A 21 -23.57 -0.40 1.80
CA ILE A 21 -23.12 -1.61 1.13
C ILE A 21 -23.47 -1.46 -0.35
N ARG A 22 -22.50 -1.72 -1.23
CA ARG A 22 -22.67 -1.72 -2.68
C ARG A 22 -23.25 -3.07 -3.13
N ASP A 23 -23.87 -3.09 -4.30
CA ASP A 23 -24.57 -4.29 -4.83
C ASP A 23 -23.67 -5.52 -5.00
N ASP A 24 -22.35 -5.33 -5.08
CA ASP A 24 -21.35 -6.39 -5.14
C ASP A 24 -20.84 -6.86 -3.76
N GLY A 25 -21.49 -6.41 -2.68
CA GLY A 25 -21.21 -6.84 -1.31
C GLY A 25 -20.10 -6.06 -0.59
N TYR A 26 -19.42 -5.15 -1.28
CA TYR A 26 -18.41 -4.31 -0.62
C TYR A 26 -19.06 -3.20 0.22
N HIS A 27 -18.44 -2.90 1.35
CA HIS A 27 -18.85 -1.74 2.13
C HIS A 27 -18.34 -0.45 1.53
N LEU A 28 -19.22 0.55 1.48
CA LEU A 28 -18.86 1.91 1.16
C LEU A 28 -18.32 2.61 2.40
N VAL A 29 -17.15 3.23 2.27
CA VAL A 29 -16.45 3.93 3.35
C VAL A 29 -16.46 5.43 3.14
N ASP A 30 -16.37 6.15 4.25
CA ASP A 30 -15.97 7.54 4.34
C ASP A 30 -14.90 7.64 5.42
N ALA A 31 -13.66 7.83 4.99
CA ALA A 31 -12.49 7.76 5.85
C ALA A 31 -11.61 8.99 5.68
N GLU A 32 -10.89 9.34 6.74
CA GLU A 32 -9.75 10.26 6.65
C GLU A 32 -8.48 9.45 6.89
N MET A 33 -7.53 9.56 5.97
CA MET A 33 -6.27 8.82 6.02
C MET A 33 -5.08 9.76 5.86
N VAL A 34 -3.97 9.41 6.49
CA VAL A 34 -2.69 10.14 6.40
C VAL A 34 -1.53 9.16 6.26
N THR A 35 -0.56 9.50 5.42
CA THR A 35 0.73 8.81 5.31
C THR A 35 1.62 9.14 6.51
N LEU A 36 2.36 8.15 7.00
CA LEU A 36 3.30 8.29 8.11
C LEU A 36 4.75 8.19 7.61
N ASP A 37 5.68 8.66 8.43
CA ASP A 37 7.13 8.50 8.18
C ASP A 37 7.62 7.07 8.48
N LEU A 38 6.87 6.29 9.27
CA LEU A 38 7.12 4.85 9.44
C LEU A 38 6.93 4.16 8.09
N ALA A 39 7.92 3.42 7.61
CA ALA A 39 7.90 2.81 6.30
C ALA A 39 8.60 1.45 6.28
N ASP A 40 8.13 0.57 5.41
CA ASP A 40 8.87 -0.61 4.97
C ASP A 40 9.85 -0.22 3.85
N GLU A 41 10.91 -1.00 3.70
CA GLU A 41 11.91 -0.84 2.63
C GLU A 41 11.84 -2.05 1.70
N LEU A 42 11.81 -1.79 0.39
CA LEU A 42 11.80 -2.84 -0.62
C LEU A 42 13.04 -2.74 -1.50
N GLU A 43 13.62 -3.88 -1.84
CA GLU A 43 14.60 -4.01 -2.92
C GLU A 43 13.97 -4.80 -4.06
N VAL A 44 14.02 -4.25 -5.26
CA VAL A 44 13.52 -4.89 -6.48
C VAL A 44 14.70 -5.16 -7.41
N SER A 45 14.80 -6.39 -7.91
CA SER A 45 15.84 -6.80 -8.85
C SER A 45 15.27 -7.66 -10.00
N PRO A 46 16.00 -7.77 -11.12
CA PRO A 46 15.64 -8.72 -12.17
C PRO A 46 15.51 -10.13 -11.58
N PRO A 47 14.52 -10.93 -12.05
CA PRO A 47 14.29 -12.25 -11.50
C PRO A 47 15.46 -13.18 -11.84
N ALA A 48 15.91 -13.97 -10.86
CA ALA A 48 16.93 -14.99 -11.06
C ALA A 48 16.44 -16.19 -11.88
N GLY A 49 15.12 -16.40 -11.98
CA GLY A 49 14.48 -17.51 -12.69
C GLY A 49 13.31 -17.08 -13.57
N ALA A 50 12.54 -18.07 -14.06
CA ALA A 50 11.34 -17.81 -14.86
C ALA A 50 10.20 -17.16 -14.04
N GLU A 51 10.22 -17.38 -12.73
CA GLU A 51 9.32 -16.77 -11.75
C GLU A 51 10.12 -15.84 -10.85
N GLY A 52 9.48 -14.77 -10.38
CA GLY A 52 10.05 -13.85 -9.40
C GLY A 52 9.90 -14.40 -7.99
N GLN A 53 10.84 -14.07 -7.12
CA GLN A 53 10.83 -14.50 -5.72
C GLN A 53 10.44 -13.34 -4.80
N LEU A 54 9.53 -13.59 -3.87
CA LEU A 54 9.21 -12.68 -2.78
C LEU A 54 9.84 -13.18 -1.48
N THR A 55 10.70 -12.36 -0.89
CA THR A 55 11.28 -12.60 0.44
C THR A 55 10.79 -11.53 1.41
N ILE A 56 10.25 -11.94 2.56
CA ILE A 56 9.82 -11.03 3.63
C ILE A 56 10.79 -11.17 4.81
N GLU A 57 11.50 -10.10 5.12
CA GLU A 57 12.36 -9.96 6.30
C GLU A 57 11.59 -9.19 7.38
N ASP A 58 11.00 -9.89 8.35
CA ASP A 58 10.32 -9.23 9.46
C ASP A 58 11.30 -8.78 10.54
N ARG A 59 11.38 -7.45 10.78
CA ARG A 59 12.19 -6.84 11.84
C ARG A 59 11.35 -6.33 13.01
N THR A 60 10.04 -6.54 12.98
CA THR A 60 9.09 -6.01 13.97
C THR A 60 8.87 -6.94 15.16
N GLY A 61 9.27 -8.21 15.06
CA GLY A 61 8.95 -9.24 16.05
C GLY A 61 7.45 -9.52 16.15
N GLY A 62 6.67 -9.08 15.15
CA GLY A 62 5.22 -9.21 15.08
C GLY A 62 4.76 -10.57 14.56
N LEU A 63 3.51 -10.60 14.08
CA LEU A 63 2.97 -11.80 13.43
C LEU A 63 3.71 -12.05 12.12
N SER A 64 4.19 -13.28 11.93
CA SER A 64 4.78 -13.70 10.66
C SER A 64 3.76 -13.55 9.54
N VAL A 65 4.13 -12.80 8.50
CA VAL A 65 3.35 -12.67 7.26
C VAL A 65 3.87 -13.75 6.30
N PRO A 66 3.09 -14.80 5.99
CA PRO A 66 3.52 -15.77 5.00
C PRO A 66 3.56 -15.10 3.63
N GLY A 67 4.72 -15.10 2.98
CA GLY A 67 4.81 -14.78 1.55
C GLY A 67 4.02 -15.80 0.71
N GLY A 68 3.60 -15.40 -0.48
CA GLY A 68 2.88 -16.30 -1.39
C GLY A 68 2.02 -15.59 -2.44
N PRO A 69 1.16 -16.34 -3.16
CA PRO A 69 0.31 -15.81 -4.23
C PRO A 69 -0.71 -14.76 -3.74
N GLU A 70 -1.17 -14.91 -2.49
CA GLU A 70 -2.14 -14.01 -1.87
C GLU A 70 -1.48 -12.73 -1.31
N ASP A 71 -0.15 -12.66 -1.28
CA ASP A 71 0.56 -11.46 -0.84
C ASP A 71 0.30 -10.30 -1.80
N LEU A 72 0.09 -9.10 -1.25
CA LEU A 72 -0.29 -7.93 -2.03
C LEU A 72 0.84 -7.46 -2.97
N VAL A 73 2.12 -7.72 -2.65
CA VAL A 73 3.26 -7.48 -3.54
C VAL A 73 3.19 -8.39 -4.77
N THR A 74 2.92 -9.68 -4.56
CA THR A 74 2.72 -10.65 -5.66
C THR A 74 1.54 -10.24 -6.54
N ARG A 75 0.42 -9.85 -5.93
CA ARG A 75 -0.77 -9.38 -6.65
C ARG A 75 -0.50 -8.08 -7.42
N ALA A 76 0.29 -7.17 -6.86
CA ALA A 76 0.71 -5.94 -7.55
C ALA A 76 1.60 -6.25 -8.78
N LEU A 77 2.58 -7.15 -8.65
CA LEU A 77 3.43 -7.60 -9.77
C LEU A 77 2.58 -8.22 -10.89
N HIS A 78 1.61 -9.07 -10.53
CA HIS A 78 0.68 -9.66 -11.49
C HIS A 78 -0.18 -8.59 -12.18
N LEU A 79 -0.73 -7.64 -11.43
CA LEU A 79 -1.56 -6.55 -11.97
C LEU A 79 -0.81 -5.71 -13.01
N VAL A 80 0.50 -5.47 -12.81
CA VAL A 80 1.33 -4.70 -13.75
C VAL A 80 2.01 -5.56 -14.81
N GLY A 81 1.79 -6.88 -14.80
CA GLY A 81 2.37 -7.83 -15.75
C GLY A 81 3.90 -7.89 -15.70
N ARG A 82 4.50 -7.75 -14.52
CA ARG A 82 5.96 -7.79 -14.32
C ARG A 82 6.38 -8.95 -13.45
N THR A 83 7.56 -9.48 -13.74
CA THR A 83 8.25 -10.49 -12.93
C THR A 83 9.51 -9.86 -12.36
N ALA A 84 9.70 -9.93 -11.05
CA ALA A 84 10.87 -9.41 -10.34
C ALA A 84 11.11 -10.19 -9.06
N ASP A 85 12.36 -10.20 -8.61
CA ASP A 85 12.68 -10.60 -7.24
C ASP A 85 12.48 -9.38 -6.34
N VAL A 86 11.78 -9.56 -5.22
CA VAL A 86 11.44 -8.51 -4.27
C VAL A 86 11.80 -8.96 -2.85
N VAL A 87 12.63 -8.17 -2.18
CA VAL A 87 12.90 -8.32 -0.75
C VAL A 87 12.18 -7.20 -0.02
N VAL A 88 11.28 -7.55 0.90
CA VAL A 88 10.54 -6.59 1.73
C VAL A 88 11.07 -6.64 3.15
N ARG A 89 11.57 -5.53 3.66
CA ARG A 89 12.04 -5.37 5.03
C ARG A 89 10.99 -4.66 5.84
N LYS A 90 10.32 -5.42 6.71
CA LYS A 90 9.19 -4.94 7.48
C LYS A 90 9.66 -4.17 8.71
N ALA A 91 9.29 -2.90 8.79
CA ALA A 91 9.27 -2.08 9.99
C ALA A 91 7.83 -1.78 10.45
N ILE A 92 6.84 -1.91 9.57
CA ILE A 92 5.42 -1.77 9.88
C ILE A 92 4.89 -3.11 10.42
N PRO A 93 4.44 -3.18 11.69
CA PRO A 93 3.98 -4.44 12.26
C PRO A 93 2.72 -4.94 11.55
N ALA A 94 2.73 -6.22 11.16
CA ALA A 94 1.59 -6.87 10.55
C ALA A 94 0.36 -6.84 11.47
N GLY A 95 -0.81 -6.56 10.91
CA GLY A 95 -2.07 -6.50 11.67
C GLY A 95 -2.25 -5.26 12.55
N ALA A 96 -1.31 -4.31 12.58
CA ALA A 96 -1.42 -3.10 13.40
C ALA A 96 -2.42 -2.04 12.88
N GLY A 97 -3.13 -2.31 11.77
CA GLY A 97 -4.03 -1.34 11.13
C GLY A 97 -3.31 -0.21 10.37
N LEU A 98 -1.99 -0.32 10.18
CA LEU A 98 -1.13 0.71 9.57
C LEU A 98 -0.94 0.55 8.05
N GLY A 99 -1.62 -0.41 7.44
CA GLY A 99 -1.61 -0.60 5.98
C GLY A 99 -0.29 -1.09 5.37
N GLY A 100 0.60 -1.73 6.15
CA GLY A 100 1.94 -2.14 5.67
C GLY A 100 1.93 -2.93 4.36
N GLY A 101 1.18 -4.04 4.27
CA GLY A 101 1.09 -4.81 3.03
C GLY A 101 0.49 -4.01 1.85
N SER A 102 -0.43 -3.08 2.11
CA SER A 102 -0.96 -2.19 1.07
C SER A 102 0.06 -1.15 0.63
N ALA A 103 0.92 -0.68 1.55
CA ALA A 103 2.02 0.21 1.24
C ALA A 103 3.10 -0.48 0.37
N ASP A 104 3.42 -1.73 0.67
CA ASP A 104 4.36 -2.55 -0.11
C ASP A 104 3.88 -2.74 -1.55
N ALA A 105 2.62 -3.15 -1.70
CA ALA A 105 1.98 -3.29 -3.02
C ALA A 105 1.98 -1.97 -3.78
N ALA A 106 1.61 -0.87 -3.12
CA ALA A 106 1.64 0.46 -3.71
C ALA A 106 3.05 0.88 -4.13
N ALA A 107 4.10 0.51 -3.40
CA ALA A 107 5.49 0.77 -3.79
C ALA A 107 5.85 0.05 -5.09
N VAL A 108 5.45 -1.22 -5.25
CA VAL A 108 5.61 -1.96 -6.51
C VAL A 108 4.83 -1.31 -7.65
N LEU A 109 3.58 -0.90 -7.41
CA LEU A 109 2.77 -0.21 -8.42
C LEU A 109 3.43 1.11 -8.87
N ARG A 110 3.96 1.91 -7.93
CA ARG A 110 4.73 3.13 -8.24
C ARG A 110 5.95 2.82 -9.09
N TRP A 111 6.74 1.82 -8.71
CA TRP A 111 7.92 1.39 -9.46
C TRP A 111 7.58 1.00 -10.91
N ALA A 112 6.42 0.36 -11.12
CA ALA A 112 5.96 0.00 -12.46
C ALA A 112 5.31 1.16 -13.25
N GLY A 113 5.15 2.34 -12.65
CA GLY A 113 4.47 3.50 -13.26
C GLY A 113 2.94 3.37 -13.32
N PHE A 114 2.35 2.51 -12.48
CA PHE A 114 0.92 2.24 -12.45
C PHE A 114 0.14 3.36 -11.76
N THR A 115 -1.00 3.77 -12.34
CA THR A 115 -1.78 4.94 -11.88
C THR A 115 -3.29 4.69 -11.77
N ASP A 116 -3.78 3.51 -12.11
CA ASP A 116 -5.21 3.18 -12.01
C ASP A 116 -5.59 2.87 -10.54
N LEU A 117 -6.23 3.86 -9.90
CA LEU A 117 -6.65 3.77 -8.50
C LEU A 117 -7.81 2.79 -8.28
N VAL A 118 -8.62 2.49 -9.29
CA VAL A 118 -9.73 1.53 -9.15
C VAL A 118 -9.17 0.11 -9.14
N ALA A 119 -8.28 -0.20 -10.09
CA ALA A 119 -7.61 -1.49 -10.13
C ALA A 119 -6.73 -1.72 -8.89
N ALA A 120 -6.03 -0.68 -8.40
CA ALA A 120 -5.29 -0.74 -7.15
C ALA A 120 -6.20 -1.07 -5.94
N ALA A 121 -7.39 -0.47 -5.85
CA ALA A 121 -8.34 -0.76 -4.76
C ALA A 121 -8.86 -2.19 -4.83
N GLY A 122 -8.97 -2.75 -6.04
CA GLY A 122 -9.37 -4.13 -6.29
C GLY A 122 -8.38 -5.15 -5.72
N ILE A 123 -7.08 -4.83 -5.63
CA ILE A 123 -6.12 -5.70 -4.94
C ILE A 123 -6.17 -5.51 -3.41
N GLY A 124 -6.41 -4.30 -2.94
CA GLY A 124 -6.70 -4.02 -1.53
C GLY A 124 -7.19 -2.59 -1.34
N ALA A 125 -8.22 -2.41 -0.50
CA ALA A 125 -8.91 -1.12 -0.34
C ALA A 125 -7.97 0.06 -0.02
N ASP A 126 -6.93 -0.18 0.80
CA ASP A 126 -5.97 0.85 1.20
C ASP A 126 -4.84 1.07 0.18
N VAL A 127 -4.67 0.18 -0.82
CA VAL A 127 -3.57 0.28 -1.80
C VAL A 127 -3.68 1.55 -2.62
N SER A 128 -4.89 1.95 -3.00
CA SER A 128 -5.12 3.19 -3.77
C SER A 128 -4.71 4.43 -2.99
N PHE A 129 -5.03 4.48 -1.70
CA PHE A 129 -4.54 5.55 -0.84
C PHE A 129 -3.02 5.50 -0.75
N CYS A 130 -2.43 4.33 -0.48
CA CYS A 130 -0.98 4.17 -0.37
C CYS A 130 -0.22 4.50 -1.68
N LEU A 131 -0.86 4.34 -2.85
CA LEU A 131 -0.29 4.67 -4.16
C LEU A 131 -0.13 6.18 -4.33
N VAL A 132 -1.07 6.97 -3.81
CA VAL A 132 -1.07 8.44 -3.88
C VAL A 132 -0.34 9.09 -2.69
N GLY A 133 -0.63 8.64 -1.48
CA GLY A 133 -0.11 9.17 -0.22
C GLY A 133 -0.67 10.54 0.18
N GLY A 134 -0.04 11.14 1.20
CA GLY A 134 -0.40 12.46 1.74
C GLY A 134 -1.47 12.38 2.82
N ARG A 135 -2.41 13.33 2.83
CA ARG A 135 -3.59 13.33 3.71
C ARG A 135 -4.82 13.51 2.85
N ALA A 136 -5.80 12.61 2.94
CA ALA A 136 -6.97 12.66 2.09
C ALA A 136 -8.22 12.16 2.78
N ARG A 137 -9.37 12.63 2.29
CA ARG A 137 -10.64 11.95 2.50
C ARG A 137 -10.75 10.84 1.47
N VAL A 138 -10.98 9.62 1.91
CA VAL A 138 -11.06 8.40 1.10
C VAL A 138 -12.50 7.87 1.16
N SER A 139 -13.07 7.55 0.01
CA SER A 139 -14.46 7.06 -0.09
C SER A 139 -14.61 5.99 -1.17
N GLY A 140 -15.84 5.54 -1.40
CA GLY A 140 -16.11 4.37 -2.25
C GLY A 140 -15.75 3.10 -1.49
N ILE A 141 -15.04 2.18 -2.13
CA ILE A 141 -14.39 1.03 -1.49
C ILE A 141 -12.92 1.33 -1.12
N GLY A 142 -12.45 2.57 -1.29
CA GLY A 142 -11.08 3.00 -1.04
C GLY A 142 -10.41 3.69 -2.24
N GLU A 143 -11.04 3.64 -3.42
CA GLU A 143 -10.53 4.14 -4.70
C GLU A 143 -10.70 5.64 -4.91
N VAL A 144 -11.66 6.27 -4.22
CA VAL A 144 -11.94 7.71 -4.41
C VAL A 144 -11.20 8.51 -3.34
N SER A 145 -10.11 9.17 -3.75
CA SER A 145 -9.29 10.01 -2.86
C SER A 145 -9.46 11.50 -3.17
N SER A 146 -9.79 12.28 -2.14
CA SER A 146 -9.87 13.74 -2.18
C SER A 146 -8.82 14.34 -1.23
N PRO A 147 -7.67 14.82 -1.75
CA PRO A 147 -6.57 15.31 -0.92
C PRO A 147 -6.97 16.54 -0.09
N PHE A 148 -6.55 16.56 1.17
CA PHE A 148 -6.56 17.78 1.97
C PHE A 148 -5.35 18.62 1.59
N ARG A 149 -5.58 19.87 1.18
CA ARG A 149 -4.47 20.83 1.04
C ARG A 149 -3.96 21.16 2.44
N PHE A 150 -2.65 21.06 2.65
CA PHE A 150 -2.03 21.67 3.82
C PHE A 150 -2.20 23.18 3.72
N GLY A 151 -3.25 23.71 4.35
CA GLY A 151 -3.31 25.13 4.66
C GLY A 151 -2.25 25.41 5.70
N ILE A 152 -1.23 26.20 5.35
CA ILE A 152 -0.37 26.82 6.36
C ILE A 152 -1.29 27.73 7.19
N LYS A 153 -1.83 27.21 8.29
CA LYS A 153 -2.30 28.08 9.35
C LYS A 153 -1.03 28.56 10.05
N PRO A 154 -0.73 29.87 10.08
CA PRO A 154 0.35 30.35 10.92
C PRO A 154 0.06 29.88 12.35
N SER A 155 1.04 29.21 12.96
CA SER A 155 1.01 28.85 14.38
C SER A 155 0.63 30.09 15.17
N ARG A 156 -0.49 30.02 15.90
CA ARG A 156 -0.76 30.93 17.02
C ARG A 156 -0.32 30.25 18.31
N TYR A 157 0.96 29.92 18.37
CA TYR A 157 1.71 29.58 19.56
C TYR A 157 3.13 30.08 19.33
#